data_AF-K9DNW2-F1
#
_entry.id   AF-K9DNW2-F1
#
_cell.length_a   1.000
_cell.length_b   1.000
_cell.length_c   1.000
_cell.angle_alpha   90.00
_cell.angle_beta   90.00
_cell.angle_gamma   90.00
#
_symmetry.space_group_name_H-M   'P 1'
#
loop_
_entity.id
_entity.type
_entity.pdbx_description
1 polymer ?
#
loop_
_entity_poly.entity_id
_entity_poly.type
_entity_poly.pdbx_seq_one_letter_code
_entity_poly.pdbx_strand_id
1 'polypeptide(L)'
;MSDNKTPMMSLEAAIGARRSIRRYETVPVERAKIEHMIDMAKMSPSPKNRQAWRVRILEGAAKDQFVEMGYTCLQALKETDQKFGSLEISLHAMKTAGAVLIVYNPFDDDIDYDLI
;
A
#
# COMPACT_ATOMS: atom_id res chain seq x y z
N MET A 1 -3.14 -39.64 6.73
CA MET A 1 -2.31 -38.51 6.26
C MET A 1 -3.14 -37.75 5.24
N SER A 2 -3.80 -36.66 5.65
CA SER A 2 -4.61 -35.84 4.75
C SER A 2 -3.71 -34.85 4.03
N ASP A 3 -3.59 -35.01 2.71
CA ASP A 3 -2.98 -34.01 1.82
C ASP A 3 -3.75 -32.69 1.98
N ASN A 4 -3.17 -31.75 2.72
CA ASN A 4 -3.70 -30.40 2.84
C ASN A 4 -3.32 -29.63 1.57
N LYS A 5 -3.96 -29.97 0.44
CA LYS A 5 -3.83 -29.19 -0.80
C LYS A 5 -4.55 -27.87 -0.59
N THR A 6 -3.80 -26.79 -0.41
CA THR A 6 -4.31 -25.43 -0.56
C THR A 6 -5.13 -25.37 -1.86
N PRO A 7 -6.42 -25.01 -1.82
CA PRO A 7 -7.23 -24.97 -3.02
C PRO A 7 -6.63 -23.95 -3.99
N MET A 8 -6.21 -24.43 -5.16
CA MET A 8 -5.61 -23.60 -6.18
C MET A 8 -6.71 -22.82 -6.89
N MET A 9 -6.80 -21.52 -6.62
CA MET A 9 -7.67 -20.60 -7.33
C MET A 9 -7.05 -20.25 -8.69
N SER A 10 -7.87 -20.12 -9.75
CA SER A 10 -7.38 -19.61 -11.04
C SER A 10 -7.03 -18.11 -10.94
N LEU A 11 -6.18 -17.62 -11.83
CA LEU A 11 -5.81 -16.20 -11.88
C LEU A 11 -7.03 -15.30 -12.13
N GLU A 12 -7.89 -15.68 -13.06
CA GLU A 12 -9.11 -14.95 -13.42
C GLU A 12 -10.05 -14.87 -12.22
N ALA A 13 -10.22 -15.98 -11.50
CA ALA A 13 -11.05 -16.03 -10.32
C ALA A 13 -10.46 -15.15 -9.21
N ALA A 14 -9.14 -15.19 -8.99
CA ALA A 14 -8.46 -14.36 -8.00
C ALA A 14 -8.62 -12.87 -8.28
N ILE A 15 -8.43 -12.45 -9.54
CA ILE A 15 -8.63 -11.07 -9.99
C ILE A 15 -10.10 -10.65 -9.78
N GLY A 16 -11.05 -11.50 -10.18
CA GLY A 16 -12.49 -11.22 -10.07
C GLY A 16 -13.02 -11.16 -8.63
N ALA A 17 -12.43 -11.94 -7.72
CA ALA A 17 -12.82 -11.99 -6.32
C ALA A 17 -12.18 -10.88 -5.47
N ARG A 18 -11.06 -10.28 -5.91
CA ARG A 18 -10.36 -9.23 -5.16
C ARG A 18 -11.30 -8.07 -4.82
N ARG A 19 -11.25 -7.61 -3.57
CA ARG A 19 -11.95 -6.41 -3.08
C ARG A 19 -10.97 -5.47 -2.41
N SER A 20 -11.27 -4.17 -2.44
CA SER A 20 -10.53 -3.19 -1.64
C SER A 20 -11.05 -3.23 -0.20
N ILE A 21 -10.35 -3.97 0.66
CA ILE A 21 -10.64 -4.08 2.09
C ILE A 21 -10.13 -2.82 2.80
N ARG A 22 -10.88 -2.31 3.79
CA ARG A 22 -10.56 -1.08 4.55
C ARG A 22 -10.74 -1.20 6.06
N ARG A 23 -10.89 -2.44 6.54
CA ARG A 23 -10.98 -2.80 7.95
C ARG A 23 -10.16 -4.06 8.12
N TYR A 24 -9.17 -4.02 8.99
CA TYR A 24 -8.22 -5.11 9.16
C TYR A 24 -8.26 -5.62 10.58
N GLU A 25 -7.87 -6.88 10.74
CA GLU A 25 -7.61 -7.44 12.05
C GLU A 25 -6.25 -6.95 12.55
N THR A 26 -6.06 -6.94 13.87
CA THR A 26 -4.80 -6.55 14.51
C THR A 26 -3.71 -7.62 14.40
N VAL A 27 -3.97 -8.69 13.65
CA VAL A 27 -3.02 -9.80 13.44
C VAL A 27 -1.85 -9.30 12.59
N PRO A 28 -0.60 -9.42 13.07
CA PRO A 28 0.56 -9.03 12.29
C PRO A 28 0.69 -9.88 11.03
N VAL A 29 1.13 -9.25 9.93
CA VAL A 29 1.50 -9.96 8.71
C VAL A 29 2.98 -10.29 8.79
N GLU A 30 3.35 -11.54 8.48
CA GLU A 30 4.76 -11.94 8.44
C GLU A 30 5.54 -11.11 7.43
N ARG A 31 6.69 -10.56 7.85
CA ARG A 31 7.54 -9.71 7.02
C ARG A 31 7.93 -10.35 5.68
N ALA A 32 8.29 -11.63 5.72
CA ALA A 32 8.67 -12.40 4.53
C ALA A 32 7.55 -12.48 3.48
N LYS A 33 6.27 -12.50 3.89
CA LYS A 33 5.13 -12.49 2.96
C LYS A 33 5.03 -11.13 2.25
N ILE A 34 5.25 -10.04 2.98
CA ILE A 34 5.26 -8.68 2.42
C ILE A 34 6.38 -8.54 1.39
N GLU A 35 7.60 -8.96 1.75
CA GLU A 35 8.77 -8.89 0.87
C GLU A 35 8.59 -9.75 -0.38
N HIS A 36 8.07 -10.96 -0.24
CA HIS A 36 7.76 -11.82 -1.38
C HIS A 36 6.73 -11.18 -2.34
N MET A 37 5.67 -10.57 -1.82
CA MET A 37 4.70 -9.85 -2.66
C MET A 37 5.35 -8.68 -3.41
N ILE A 38 6.24 -7.94 -2.74
CA ILE A 38 6.98 -6.84 -3.36
C ILE A 38 7.90 -7.37 -4.47
N ASP A 39 8.61 -8.47 -4.24
CA ASP A 39 9.48 -9.06 -5.24
C ASP A 39 8.72 -9.53 -6.49
N MET A 40 7.51 -10.06 -6.32
CA MET A 40 6.62 -10.36 -7.45
C MET A 40 6.14 -9.07 -8.14
N ALA A 41 5.74 -8.05 -7.38
CA ALA A 41 5.27 -6.77 -7.93
C ALA A 41 6.34 -6.03 -8.75
N LYS A 42 7.63 -6.14 -8.36
CA LYS A 42 8.77 -5.55 -9.10
C LYS A 42 8.92 -6.10 -10.52
N MET A 43 8.30 -7.24 -10.83
CA MET A 43 8.34 -7.81 -12.19
C MET A 43 7.36 -7.11 -13.15
N SER A 44 6.62 -6.10 -12.70
CA SER A 44 5.77 -5.28 -13.57
C SER A 44 6.59 -4.64 -14.71
N PRO A 45 6.01 -4.46 -15.90
CA PRO A 45 6.71 -3.79 -16.99
C PRO A 45 7.06 -2.35 -16.63
N SER A 46 8.24 -1.89 -17.04
CA SER A 46 8.63 -0.48 -16.89
C SER A 46 9.35 0.06 -18.13
N PRO A 47 9.11 1.34 -18.50
CA PRO A 47 9.82 1.98 -19.60
C PRO A 47 11.33 1.92 -19.38
N LYS A 48 12.06 1.51 -20.42
CA LYS A 48 13.53 1.37 -20.40
C LYS A 48 14.05 0.53 -19.22
N ASN A 49 13.21 -0.35 -18.64
CA ASN A 49 13.50 -1.12 -17.43
C ASN A 49 13.95 -0.26 -16.22
N ARG A 50 13.43 0.98 -16.09
CA ARG A 50 13.83 1.90 -15.02
C ARG A 50 13.39 1.45 -13.63
N GLN A 51 12.34 0.64 -13.54
CA GLN A 51 11.77 0.14 -12.27
C GLN A 51 11.56 1.28 -11.26
N ALA A 52 10.76 2.26 -11.69
CA ALA A 52 10.51 3.55 -11.06
C ALA A 52 9.63 3.44 -9.79
N TRP A 53 9.78 2.38 -9.02
CA TRP A 53 9.10 2.17 -7.75
C TRP A 53 10.13 2.05 -6.62
N ARG A 54 9.85 2.75 -5.53
CA ARG A 54 10.44 2.51 -4.22
C ARG A 54 9.29 2.20 -3.26
N VAL A 55 9.53 1.21 -2.40
CA VAL A 55 8.57 0.80 -1.39
C VAL A 55 9.18 1.07 -0.02
N ARG A 56 8.44 1.77 0.83
CA ARG A 56 8.72 1.87 2.27
C ARG A 56 7.66 1.07 3.00
N ILE A 57 8.10 0.15 3.85
CA ILE A 57 7.21 -0.65 4.67
C ILE A 57 7.23 -0.03 6.07
N LEU A 58 6.07 0.43 6.52
CA LEU A 58 5.88 0.98 7.85
C LEU A 58 5.12 -0.02 8.72
N GLU A 59 5.71 -0.34 9.86
CA GLU A 59 5.18 -1.28 10.85
C GLU A 59 5.38 -0.67 12.26
N GLY A 60 4.58 -1.12 13.23
CA GLY A 60 4.66 -0.67 14.63
C GLY A 60 4.67 0.86 14.77
N ALA A 61 5.57 1.38 15.61
CA ALA A 61 5.63 2.79 15.96
C ALA A 61 5.81 3.72 14.75
N ALA A 62 6.58 3.32 13.73
CA ALA A 62 6.78 4.15 12.54
C ALA A 62 5.49 4.31 11.71
N LYS A 63 4.68 3.25 11.63
CA LYS A 63 3.35 3.29 11.02
C LYS A 63 2.42 4.19 11.82
N ASP A 64 2.41 4.03 13.15
CA ASP A 64 1.52 4.79 14.02
C ASP A 64 1.83 6.29 13.94
N GLN A 65 3.11 6.68 14.00
CA GLN A 65 3.54 8.06 13.81
C GLN A 65 3.11 8.64 12.45
N PHE A 66 3.24 7.85 11.38
CA PHE A 66 2.79 8.27 10.05
C PHE A 66 1.28 8.51 9.99
N VAL A 67 0.48 7.63 10.61
CA VAL A 67 -0.99 7.77 10.66
C VAL A 67 -1.39 8.99 11.49
N GLU A 68 -0.75 9.24 12.63
CA GLU A 68 -1.05 10.41 13.47
C GLU A 68 -0.66 11.73 12.78
N MET A 69 0.44 11.77 12.03
CA MET A 69 0.77 12.91 11.16
C MET A 69 -0.35 13.13 10.12
N GLY A 70 -0.85 12.05 9.52
CA GLY A 70 -1.98 12.13 8.58
C GLY A 70 -3.26 12.69 9.20
N TYR A 71 -3.58 12.32 10.45
CA TYR A 71 -4.71 12.91 11.18
C TYR A 71 -4.48 14.40 11.47
N THR A 72 -3.25 14.81 11.78
CA THR A 72 -2.90 16.23 11.96
C THR A 72 -3.17 17.02 10.67
N CYS A 73 -2.71 16.50 9.52
CA CYS A 73 -3.01 17.11 8.22
C CYS A 73 -4.52 17.18 7.93
N LEU A 74 -5.26 16.11 8.24
CA LEU A 74 -6.71 16.08 8.06
C LEU A 74 -7.41 17.18 8.88
N GLN A 75 -6.99 17.42 10.12
CA GLN A 75 -7.56 18.49 10.94
C GLN A 75 -7.29 19.86 10.33
N ALA A 76 -6.06 20.14 9.89
CA ALA A 76 -5.73 21.40 9.24
C ALA A 76 -6.56 21.64 7.95
N LEU A 77 -6.82 20.58 7.17
CA LEU A 77 -7.70 20.66 6.00
C LEU A 77 -9.15 20.96 6.38
N LYS A 78 -9.66 20.36 7.47
CA LYS A 78 -11.02 20.62 7.98
C LYS A 78 -11.18 22.06 8.46
N GLU A 79 -10.17 22.60 9.15
CA GLU A 79 -10.16 23.99 9.64
C GLU A 79 -10.13 25.01 8.50
N THR A 80 -9.50 24.67 7.37
CA THR A 80 -9.37 25.53 6.20
C THR A 80 -10.48 25.31 5.15
N ASP A 81 -11.51 24.52 5.48
CA ASP A 81 -12.61 24.10 4.59
C ASP A 81 -12.12 23.54 3.23
N GLN A 82 -10.94 22.92 3.24
CA GLN A 82 -10.35 22.30 2.06
C GLN A 82 -10.89 20.89 1.86
N LYS A 83 -11.02 20.48 0.60
CA LYS A 83 -11.44 19.11 0.24
C LYS A 83 -10.34 18.12 0.60
N PHE A 84 -10.67 17.12 1.43
CA PHE A 84 -9.76 16.04 1.84
C PHE A 84 -10.14 14.65 1.28
N GLY A 85 -11.25 14.54 0.55
CA GLY A 85 -11.65 13.32 -0.15
C GLY A 85 -11.71 12.07 0.75
N SER A 86 -11.01 11.02 0.36
CA SER A 86 -10.98 9.73 1.08
C SER A 86 -9.93 9.66 2.20
N LEU A 87 -9.24 10.78 2.52
CA LEU A 87 -8.14 10.79 3.48
C LEU A 87 -8.57 10.23 4.84
N GLU A 88 -9.70 10.70 5.38
CA GLU A 88 -10.18 10.28 6.69
C GLU A 88 -10.46 8.77 6.77
N ILE A 89 -11.15 8.22 5.76
CA ILE A 89 -11.45 6.78 5.69
C ILE A 89 -10.15 5.98 5.51
N SER A 90 -9.20 6.50 4.75
CA SER A 90 -7.90 5.86 4.52
C SER A 90 -7.07 5.82 5.82
N LEU A 91 -7.07 6.89 6.60
CA LEU A 91 -6.38 6.95 7.90
C LEU A 91 -6.96 5.94 8.90
N HIS A 92 -8.29 5.80 8.94
CA HIS A 92 -8.92 4.78 9.78
C HIS A 92 -8.52 3.36 9.37
N ALA A 93 -8.47 3.09 8.06
CA ALA A 93 -8.02 1.80 7.56
C ALA A 93 -6.55 1.54 7.93
N MET A 94 -5.66 2.51 7.69
CA MET A 94 -4.22 2.41 8.01
C MET A 94 -3.95 2.23 9.50
N LYS A 95 -4.75 2.87 10.37
CA LYS A 95 -4.64 2.71 11.83
C LYS A 95 -4.78 1.25 12.26
N THR A 96 -5.72 0.53 11.67
CA THR A 96 -5.98 -0.89 12.00
C THR A 96 -5.12 -1.88 11.23
N ALA A 97 -4.48 -1.47 10.13
CA ALA A 97 -3.64 -2.34 9.31
C ALA A 97 -2.37 -2.80 10.05
N GLY A 98 -1.96 -4.06 9.84
CA GLY A 98 -0.70 -4.57 10.39
C GLY A 98 0.55 -3.90 9.82
N ALA A 99 0.49 -3.47 8.54
CA ALA A 99 1.56 -2.75 7.86
C ALA A 99 0.97 -1.75 6.85
N VAL A 100 1.72 -0.67 6.58
CA VAL A 100 1.41 0.28 5.49
C VAL A 100 2.58 0.30 4.52
N LEU A 101 2.31 0.03 3.24
CA LEU A 101 3.28 0.11 2.16
C LEU A 101 3.10 1.44 1.44
N ILE A 102 4.11 2.31 1.52
CA ILE A 102 4.17 3.54 0.74
C ILE A 102 4.96 3.23 -0.54
N VAL A 103 4.28 3.31 -1.67
CA VAL A 103 4.87 3.15 -2.99
C VAL A 103 4.98 4.52 -3.62
N TYR A 104 6.17 4.90 -4.04
CA TYR A 104 6.43 6.20 -4.66
C TYR A 104 7.47 6.06 -5.77
N ASN A 105 7.43 6.99 -6.73
CA ASN A 105 8.41 7.06 -7.79
C ASN A 105 9.52 8.03 -7.38
N PRO A 106 10.78 7.58 -7.24
CA PRO A 106 11.89 8.46 -6.85
C PRO A 106 12.35 9.37 -8.00
N PHE A 107 11.80 9.21 -9.20
CA PHE A 107 12.15 9.96 -10.40
C PHE A 107 11.04 10.93 -10.82
N ASP A 108 10.03 11.19 -9.99
CA ASP A 108 8.92 12.09 -10.36
C ASP A 108 9.41 13.51 -10.73
N ASP A 109 10.55 13.95 -10.20
CA ASP A 109 11.16 15.25 -10.51
C ASP A 109 12.21 15.19 -11.65
N ASP A 110 12.36 14.04 -12.33
CA ASP A 110 13.37 13.85 -13.37
C ASP A 110 12.89 14.40 -14.73
N ILE A 111 13.74 15.18 -15.41
CA ILE A 111 13.44 15.95 -16.64
C ILE A 111 12.93 15.06 -17.78
N ASP A 112 13.29 13.77 -17.76
CA ASP A 112 12.81 12.75 -18.71
C ASP A 112 11.28 12.59 -18.74
N TYR A 113 10.53 13.07 -17.72
CA TYR A 113 9.06 13.04 -17.68
C TYR A 113 8.37 14.22 -18.39
N ASP A 114 9.08 15.32 -18.64
CA ASP A 114 8.52 16.53 -19.28
C ASP A 114 8.66 16.53 -20.81
N LEU A 115 9.36 15.55 -21.38
CA LEU A 115 9.75 15.51 -22.81
C LEU A 115 9.00 14.44 -23.63
N ILE A 116 7.84 13.98 -23.16
CA ILE A 116 6.96 13.06 -23.92
C ILE A 116 5.67 13.79 -24.32
#